data_AF-A0A973RUC2-F1
#
_entry.id   AF-A0A973RUC2-F1
#
_cell.length_a   1.000
_cell.length_b   1.000
_cell.length_c   1.000
_cell.angle_alpha   90.00
_cell.angle_beta   90.00
_cell.angle_gamma   90.00
#
_symmetry.space_group_name_H-M   'P 1'
#
loop_
_entity.id
_entity.type
_entity.pdbx_description
1 polymer ?
#
loop_
_entity_poly.entity_id
_entity_poly.type
_entity_poly.pdbx_seq_one_letter_code
_entity_poly.pdbx_strand_id
1 'polypeptide(L)'
;MLELSPSTYCARKTRAKSARRLRDEELIPLVTAVWEDSGRTYGARKVTRALVRAGHMVARCMVERLMRELGIEGVIRGRAAAPRSPSQPLHGHRTWSTATSRPNARTSCGWPT
;
A
#
# COMPACT_ATOMS: atom_id res chain seq x y z
N MET A 1 8.07 20.48 18.81
CA MET A 1 7.80 21.50 17.79
C MET A 1 8.43 21.02 16.48
N LEU A 2 7.69 20.88 15.38
CA LEU A 2 8.31 20.59 14.08
C LEU A 2 8.90 21.91 13.55
N GLU A 3 10.23 22.03 13.54
CA GLU A 3 10.98 23.16 12.96
C GLU A 3 10.80 23.17 11.43
N LEU A 4 9.69 23.72 10.94
CA LEU A 4 9.43 23.96 9.52
C LEU A 4 9.50 25.46 9.25
N SER A 5 10.26 25.87 8.22
CA SER A 5 10.30 27.27 7.81
C SER A 5 8.90 27.75 7.37
N PRO A 6 8.49 28.98 7.73
CA PRO A 6 7.19 29.54 7.36
C PRO A 6 6.94 29.51 5.85
N SER A 7 7.99 29.68 5.05
CA SER A 7 7.93 29.62 3.58
C SER A 7 7.48 28.25 3.07
N THR A 8 8.03 27.19 3.64
CA THR A 8 7.72 25.80 3.28
C THR A 8 6.33 25.40 3.77
N TYR A 9 5.93 25.90 4.93
CA TYR A 9 4.58 25.71 5.47
C TYR A 9 3.52 26.39 4.58
N CYS A 10 3.72 27.65 4.21
CA CYS A 10 2.80 28.41 3.36
C CYS A 10 2.68 27.80 1.96
N ALA A 11 3.81 27.44 1.33
CA ALA A 11 3.82 26.79 0.01
C ALA A 11 3.12 25.42 0.02
N ARG A 12 3.19 24.68 1.13
CA ARG A 12 2.46 23.41 1.27
C ARG A 12 0.97 23.61 1.48
N LYS A 13 0.56 24.66 2.20
CA LYS A 13 -0.84 24.97 2.49
C LYS A 13 -1.61 25.42 1.24
N THR A 14 -0.96 26.14 0.33
CA THR A 14 -1.58 26.67 -0.90
C THR A 14 -1.51 25.74 -2.10
N ARG A 15 -0.85 24.58 -1.97
CA ARG A 15 -0.67 23.64 -3.08
C ARG A 15 -2.03 23.13 -3.57
N ALA A 16 -2.27 23.25 -4.88
CA ALA A 16 -3.47 22.73 -5.52
C ALA A 16 -3.62 21.22 -5.24
N LYS A 17 -4.88 20.76 -5.11
CA LYS A 17 -5.18 19.34 -4.92
C LYS A 17 -4.61 18.55 -6.09
N SER A 18 -3.93 17.44 -5.78
CA SER A 18 -3.38 16.57 -6.83
C SER A 18 -4.51 15.94 -7.65
N ALA A 19 -4.24 15.60 -8.91
CA ALA A 19 -5.20 14.90 -9.79
C ALA A 19 -5.72 13.56 -9.21
N ARG A 20 -5.02 13.01 -8.21
CA ARG A 20 -5.48 11.86 -7.42
C ARG A 20 -6.57 12.25 -6.42
N ARG A 21 -6.37 13.33 -5.67
CA ARG A 21 -7.34 13.88 -4.70
C ARG A 21 -8.66 14.26 -5.37
N LEU A 22 -8.62 14.84 -6.57
CA LEU A 22 -9.82 15.18 -7.32
C LEU A 22 -10.65 13.95 -7.67
N ARG A 23 -10.01 12.90 -8.21
CA ARG A 23 -10.67 11.61 -8.50
C ARG A 23 -11.21 10.93 -7.24
N ASP A 24 -10.46 11.00 -6.15
CA ASP A 24 -10.88 10.45 -4.87
C ASP A 24 -12.16 11.16 -4.36
N GLU A 25 -12.24 12.49 -4.49
CA GLU A 25 -13.41 13.29 -4.10
C GLU A 25 -14.68 12.91 -4.87
N GLU A 26 -14.55 12.55 -6.15
CA GLU A 26 -15.65 12.03 -6.98
C GLU A 26 -16.07 10.60 -6.57
N LEU A 27 -15.12 9.79 -6.12
CA LEU A 27 -15.35 8.39 -5.76
C LEU A 27 -15.90 8.20 -4.34
N ILE A 28 -15.59 9.08 -3.40
CA ILE A 28 -16.09 9.05 -2.02
C ILE A 28 -17.62 8.93 -1.94
N PRO A 29 -18.44 9.77 -2.61
CA PRO A 29 -19.89 9.67 -2.53
C PRO A 29 -20.40 8.35 -3.13
N LEU A 30 -19.80 7.87 -4.23
CA LEU A 30 -20.19 6.60 -4.87
C LEU A 30 -19.89 5.40 -3.97
N VAL A 31 -18.72 5.37 -3.35
CA VAL A 31 -18.32 4.33 -2.38
C VAL A 31 -19.29 4.30 -1.21
N THR A 32 -19.64 5.48 -0.67
CA THR A 32 -20.53 5.60 0.48
C THR A 32 -21.95 5.17 0.14
N ALA A 33 -22.48 5.60 -1.01
CA ALA A 33 -23.81 5.21 -1.48
C ALA A 33 -23.93 3.69 -1.66
N VAL A 34 -22.98 3.08 -2.35
CA VAL A 34 -22.96 1.61 -2.55
C VAL A 34 -22.85 0.87 -1.20
N TRP A 35 -22.12 1.42 -0.23
CA TRP A 35 -21.97 0.81 1.09
C TRP A 35 -23.25 0.90 1.92
N GLU A 36 -23.92 2.04 1.93
CA GLU A 36 -25.22 2.23 2.61
C GLU A 36 -26.32 1.38 1.97
N ASP A 37 -26.42 1.36 0.63
CA ASP A 37 -27.38 0.51 -0.11
C ASP A 37 -27.18 -0.98 0.19
N SER A 38 -25.95 -1.39 0.47
CA SER A 38 -25.62 -2.77 0.83
C SER A 38 -25.83 -3.09 2.33
N GLY A 39 -26.45 -2.18 3.09
CA GLY A 39 -26.67 -2.31 4.52
C GLY A 39 -25.37 -2.46 5.30
N ARG A 40 -24.32 -1.71 4.90
CA ARG A 40 -23.00 -1.66 5.56
C ARG A 40 -22.24 -2.97 5.63
N THR A 41 -22.74 -4.01 4.95
CA THR A 41 -22.16 -5.36 5.00
C THR A 41 -20.96 -5.50 4.05
N TYR A 42 -20.86 -4.63 3.04
CA TYR A 42 -19.86 -4.77 1.98
C TYR A 42 -18.51 -4.21 2.41
N GLY A 43 -17.48 -5.04 2.37
CA GLY A 43 -16.09 -4.59 2.46
C GLY A 43 -15.54 -4.14 1.10
N ALA A 44 -14.32 -3.63 1.09
CA ALA A 44 -13.69 -3.02 -0.08
C ALA A 44 -13.73 -3.89 -1.34
N ARG A 45 -13.56 -5.20 -1.23
CA ARG A 45 -13.62 -6.13 -2.37
C ARG A 45 -15.01 -6.15 -3.03
N LYS A 46 -16.09 -6.11 -2.25
CA LYS A 46 -17.46 -6.11 -2.79
C LYS A 46 -17.82 -4.76 -3.37
N VAL A 47 -17.47 -3.67 -2.68
CA VAL A 47 -17.66 -2.29 -3.16
C VAL A 47 -16.92 -2.05 -4.47
N THR A 48 -15.66 -2.50 -4.59
CA THR A 48 -14.90 -2.37 -5.84
C THR A 48 -15.62 -3.06 -7.01
N ARG A 49 -16.15 -4.27 -6.80
CA ARG A 49 -16.89 -5.00 -7.84
C ARG A 49 -18.20 -4.32 -8.22
N ALA A 50 -18.90 -3.73 -7.25
CA ALA A 50 -20.12 -2.96 -7.50
C ALA A 50 -19.81 -1.70 -8.32
N LEU A 51 -18.74 -0.97 -8.00
CA LEU A 51 -18.31 0.21 -8.76
C LEU A 51 -17.88 -0.15 -10.19
N VAL A 52 -17.16 -1.26 -10.37
CA VAL A 52 -16.80 -1.74 -11.72
C VAL A 52 -18.03 -2.11 -12.53
N ARG A 53 -19.06 -2.71 -11.91
CA ARG A 53 -20.35 -2.98 -12.57
C ARG A 53 -21.12 -1.72 -12.94
N ALA A 54 -20.97 -0.66 -12.16
CA ALA A 54 -21.52 0.66 -12.47
C ALA A 54 -20.69 1.42 -13.54
N GLY A 55 -19.61 0.83 -14.06
CA GLY A 55 -18.78 1.42 -15.11
C GLY A 55 -17.56 2.21 -14.61
N HIS A 56 -17.33 2.26 -13.29
CA HIS A 56 -16.16 2.95 -12.74
C HIS A 56 -14.95 2.01 -12.68
N MET A 57 -13.91 2.32 -13.46
CA MET A 57 -12.64 1.58 -13.42
C MET A 57 -11.81 1.98 -12.18
N VAL A 58 -12.11 1.33 -11.05
CA VAL A 58 -11.40 1.55 -9.77
C VAL A 58 -10.57 0.34 -9.36
N ALA A 59 -9.36 0.62 -8.91
CA ALA A 59 -8.50 -0.39 -8.30
C ALA A 59 -8.94 -0.68 -6.84
N ARG A 60 -8.85 -1.94 -6.43
CA ARG A 60 -9.17 -2.37 -5.05
C ARG A 60 -8.41 -1.57 -3.99
N CYS A 61 -7.12 -1.31 -4.20
CA CYS A 61 -6.29 -0.57 -3.26
C CYS A 61 -6.75 0.88 -3.05
N MET A 62 -7.42 1.48 -4.04
CA MET A 62 -7.99 2.82 -3.95
C MET A 62 -9.21 2.81 -3.04
N VAL A 63 -10.14 1.88 -3.27
CA VAL A 63 -11.35 1.71 -2.45
C VAL A 63 -10.98 1.33 -1.02
N GLU A 64 -10.03 0.42 -0.82
CA GLU A 64 -9.52 0.06 0.52
C GLU A 64 -8.98 1.27 1.28
N ARG A 65 -8.21 2.14 0.61
CA ARG A 65 -7.71 3.35 1.23
C ARG A 65 -8.84 4.32 1.55
N LEU A 66 -9.76 4.58 0.61
CA LEU A 66 -10.89 5.48 0.84
C LEU A 66 -11.78 5.02 1.99
N MET A 67 -12.08 3.71 2.05
CA MET A 67 -12.81 3.13 3.17
C MET A 67 -12.07 3.31 4.51
N ARG A 68 -10.74 3.16 4.54
CA ARG A 68 -9.93 3.44 5.75
C ARG A 68 -9.92 4.92 6.14
N GLU A 69 -9.84 5.83 5.17
CA GLU A 69 -9.89 7.28 5.41
C GLU A 69 -11.26 7.73 5.94
N LEU A 70 -12.34 7.08 5.49
CA LEU A 70 -13.72 7.34 5.93
C LEU A 70 -14.11 6.58 7.21
N GLY A 71 -13.26 5.67 7.71
CA GLY A 71 -13.58 4.80 8.85
C GLY A 71 -14.67 3.76 8.56
N ILE A 72 -14.90 3.46 7.29
CA ILE A 72 -15.94 2.52 6.84
C ILE A 72 -15.34 1.12 6.77
N GLU A 73 -15.90 0.19 7.53
CA GLU A 73 -15.51 -1.21 7.50
C GLU A 73 -16.68 -2.09 7.05
N GLY A 74 -16.38 -3.12 6.26
CA GLY A 74 -17.37 -4.13 5.90
C GLY A 74 -17.46 -5.20 6.98
N VAL A 75 -18.64 -5.79 7.13
CA VAL A 75 -18.86 -6.90 8.07
C VAL A 75 -18.08 -8.14 7.63
N ILE A 76 -17.13 -8.60 8.45
CA ILE A 76 -16.39 -9.85 8.26
C ILE A 76 -17.08 -10.93 9.12
N ARG A 77 -17.74 -11.92 8.49
CA ARG A 77 -18.22 -13.11 9.20
C ARG A 77 -17.06 -14.08 9.38
N GLY A 78 -16.66 -14.30 10.63
CA GLY A 78 -15.62 -15.28 11.01
C GLY A 78 -14.21 -14.72 10.91
N ARG A 79 -13.56 -14.59 12.07
CA ARG A 79 -12.16 -14.22 12.30
C ARG A 79 -11.82 -12.74 12.07
N ALA A 80 -11.49 -12.07 13.18
CA ALA A 80 -10.84 -10.75 13.16
C ALA A 80 -9.56 -10.83 12.33
N ALA A 81 -9.33 -9.84 11.45
CA ALA A 81 -8.06 -9.71 10.77
C ALA A 81 -6.96 -9.56 11.83
N ALA A 82 -6.01 -10.49 11.86
CA ALA A 82 -4.83 -10.32 12.70
C ALA A 82 -4.20 -8.96 12.31
N PRO A 83 -3.94 -8.06 13.28
CA PRO A 83 -3.21 -6.84 12.96
C PRO A 83 -1.92 -7.27 12.27
N ARG A 84 -1.60 -6.65 11.14
CA ARG A 84 -0.28 -6.79 10.52
C ARG A 84 0.71 -6.35 11.59
N SER A 85 1.36 -7.31 12.25
CA SER A 85 2.44 -7.01 13.18
C SER A 85 3.45 -6.16 12.40
N PRO A 86 3.93 -5.04 12.95
CA PRO A 86 5.02 -4.34 12.32
C PRO A 86 6.17 -5.34 12.21
N SER A 87 6.63 -5.59 10.98
CA SER A 87 7.85 -6.36 10.74
C SER A 87 8.96 -5.67 11.50
N GLN A 88 9.34 -6.21 12.66
CA GLN A 88 10.51 -5.75 13.37
C GLN A 88 11.71 -5.91 12.44
N PRO A 89 12.55 -4.88 12.24
CA PRO A 89 13.77 -5.05 11.48
C PRO A 89 14.71 -5.98 12.27
N LEU A 90 15.06 -7.12 11.67
CA LEU A 90 16.10 -8.02 12.15
C LEU A 90 17.44 -7.25 12.15
N HIS A 91 17.77 -6.61 13.27
CA HIS A 91 19.11 -6.08 13.49
C HIS A 91 20.01 -7.25 13.89
N GLY A 92 20.54 -7.94 12.88
CA GLY A 92 21.67 -8.85 13.02
C GLY A 92 22.68 -8.49 11.95
N HIS A 93 23.72 -7.74 12.32
CA HIS A 93 24.89 -7.53 11.48
C HIS A 93 25.46 -8.92 11.15
N ARG A 94 25.28 -9.35 9.90
CA ARG A 94 25.86 -10.58 9.38
C ARG A 94 27.32 -10.28 9.08
N THR A 95 28.18 -10.37 10.09
CA THR A 95 29.63 -10.31 9.87
C THR A 95 30.00 -11.54 9.01
N TRP A 96 30.43 -11.28 7.79
CA TRP A 96 31.09 -12.31 6.98
C TRP A 96 32.49 -12.50 7.53
N SER A 97 32.60 -13.39 8.51
CA SER A 97 33.90 -13.87 8.99
C SER A 97 34.43 -14.90 8.01
N THR A 98 35.42 -14.47 7.25
CA THR A 98 36.38 -15.28 6.49
C THR A 98 36.95 -16.41 7.33
N ALA A 99 36.74 -17.67 6.94
CA ALA A 99 37.69 -18.76 7.20
C ALA A 99 37.28 -20.07 6.49
N THR A 100 38.17 -20.53 5.62
CA THR A 100 38.46 -21.94 5.33
C THR A 100 37.56 -22.66 4.33
N SER A 101 37.98 -22.67 3.05
CA SER A 101 38.07 -23.90 2.24
C SER A 101 39.08 -23.73 1.09
N ARG A 102 39.85 -24.79 0.85
CA ARG A 102 41.16 -24.90 0.16
C ARG A 102 41.16 -24.43 -1.33
N PRO A 103 42.28 -23.91 -1.87
CA PRO A 103 42.41 -23.77 -3.32
C PRO A 103 42.64 -25.16 -3.93
N ASN A 104 41.67 -25.67 -4.70
CA ASN A 104 41.87 -26.83 -5.55
C ASN A 104 42.47 -26.39 -6.90
N ALA A 105 43.41 -27.20 -7.35
CA ALA A 105 44.37 -26.99 -8.40
C ALA A 105 43.77 -26.93 -9.82
N ARG A 106 44.48 -26.18 -10.67
CA ARG A 106 44.91 -26.57 -12.02
C ARG A 106 43.85 -27.27 -12.89
N THR A 107 43.31 -26.53 -13.84
CA THR A 107 43.05 -27.09 -15.17
C THR A 107 43.62 -26.13 -16.20
N SER A 108 44.75 -26.55 -16.76
CA SER A 108 45.29 -26.06 -18.00
C SER A 108 44.31 -26.39 -19.12
N CYS A 109 43.85 -25.37 -19.86
CA CYS A 109 43.39 -25.53 -21.22
C CYS A 109 43.87 -24.32 -22.02
N GLY A 110 44.79 -24.60 -22.95
CA GLY A 110 45.23 -23.66 -23.95
C GLY A 110 44.07 -23.21 -24.83
N TRP A 111 44.18 -22.00 -25.35
CA TRP A 111 43.24 -21.45 -26.31
C TRP A 111 43.76 -21.80 -27.70
N PRO A 112 42.95 -22.35 -28.63
CA PRO A 112 43.33 -22.36 -30.03
C PRO A 112 42.92 -21.02 -30.68
N THR A 113 43.86 -20.41 -31.39
CA THR A 113 43.61 -19.52 -32.53
C THR A 113 43.00 -20.28 -33.70
#